data_AF-A0A3D2FTU3-F1
#
_entry.id   AF-A0A3D2FTU3-F1
#
_cell.length_a   1.000
_cell.length_b   1.000
_cell.length_c   1.000
_cell.angle_alpha   90.00
_cell.angle_beta   90.00
_cell.angle_gamma   90.00
#
_symmetry.space_group_name_H-M   'P 1'
#
loop_
_entity.id
_entity.type
_entity.pdbx_description
1 polymer ?
#
loop_
_entity_poly.entity_id
_entity_poly.type
_entity_poly.pdbx_seq_one_letter_code
_entity_poly.pdbx_strand_id
1 'polypeptide(L)' 'GAMIPRTGPTLVVANHPYGVIDGLVLCALMAEVRSDYKIITHRVLKQAPATMDKILPIDFDETEAALATN' A
#
# COMPACT_ATOMS: atom_id res chain seq x y z
N GLY A 1 9.32 -1.98 19.81
CA GLY A 1 8.61 -1.78 18.53
C GLY A 1 9.57 -1.15 17.54
N ALA A 2 9.39 -1.40 16.24
CA ALA A 2 10.18 -0.73 15.21
C ALA A 2 9.92 0.79 15.24
N MET A 3 10.97 1.61 15.14
CA MET A 3 10.82 3.06 15.01
C MET A 3 10.51 3.41 13.56
N ILE A 4 9.30 3.92 13.29
CA ILE A 4 8.92 4.47 12.00
C ILE A 4 9.25 5.98 12.01
N PRO A 5 10.10 6.47 11.08
CA PRO A 5 10.37 7.90 10.97
C PRO A 5 9.09 8.70 10.71
N ARG A 6 8.87 9.76 11.50
CA ARG A 6 7.70 10.64 11.35
C ARG A 6 7.81 11.60 10.16
N THR A 7 9.04 11.87 9.72
CA THR A 7 9.35 12.80 8.63
C THR A 7 10.45 12.23 7.74
N GLY A 8 10.55 12.76 6.53
CA GLY A 8 11.48 12.28 5.51
C GLY A 8 10.97 11.07 4.73
N PRO A 9 11.69 10.69 3.65
CA PRO A 9 11.36 9.53 2.84
C PRO A 9 11.49 8.25 3.67
N THR A 10 10.53 7.34 3.54
CA THR A 10 10.52 6.05 4.25
C THR A 10 9.90 4.99 3.33
N LEU A 11 10.60 3.87 3.16
CA LEU A 11 10.09 2.68 2.46
C LEU A 11 9.89 1.57 3.50
N VAL A 12 8.68 1.03 3.55
CA VAL A 12 8.36 -0.13 4.40
C VAL A 12 8.12 -1.33 3.50
N VAL A 13 8.80 -2.43 3.81
CA VAL A 13 8.66 -3.71 3.11
C VAL A 13 8.19 -4.74 4.12
N ALA A 14 7.09 -5.40 3.82
CA ALA A 14 6.53 -6.47 4.63
C ALA A 14 6.19 -7.64 3.71
N ASN A 15 6.41 -8.86 4.21
CA ASN A 15 5.83 -10.03 3.59
C ASN A 15 4.32 -10.03 3.87
N HIS A 16 3.53 -10.46 2.88
CA HIS A 16 2.07 -10.41 2.92
C HIS A 16 1.45 -11.80 2.77
N PRO A 17 1.72 -12.74 3.68
CA PRO A 17 1.31 -14.13 3.52
C PRO A 17 -0.22 -14.32 3.54
N TYR A 18 -0.98 -13.40 4.15
CA TYR A 18 -2.43 -13.55 4.30
C TYR A 18 -3.26 -12.73 3.30
N GLY A 19 -2.62 -12.08 2.32
CA GLY A 19 -3.36 -11.25 1.35
C GLY A 19 -4.10 -10.11 2.06
N VAL A 20 -4.97 -9.37 1.36
CA VAL A 20 -5.71 -8.15 1.77
C VAL A 20 -5.67 -7.71 3.26
N ILE A 21 -5.94 -8.61 4.21
CA ILE A 21 -5.91 -8.38 5.66
C ILE A 21 -4.58 -7.75 6.15
N ASP A 22 -3.40 -8.31 5.85
CA ASP A 22 -2.16 -7.68 6.38
C ASP A 22 -1.92 -6.28 5.78
N GLY A 23 -2.44 -6.01 4.58
CA GLY A 23 -2.37 -4.69 3.94
C GLY A 23 -3.23 -3.69 4.69
N LEU A 24 -4.43 -4.10 5.13
CA LEU A 24 -5.29 -3.28 5.98
C LEU A 24 -4.69 -3.03 7.36
N VAL A 25 -4.07 -4.04 7.98
CA VAL A 25 -3.37 -3.90 9.26
C VAL A 25 -2.19 -2.94 9.13
N LEU A 26 -1.37 -3.08 8.08
CA LEU A 26 -0.27 -2.17 7.80
C LEU A 26 -0.76 -0.74 7.52
N CYS A 27 -1.88 -0.56 6.82
CA CYS A 27 -2.53 0.75 6.66
C CYS A 27 -2.84 1.38 8.02
N ALA A 28 -3.51 0.63 8.89
CA ALA A 28 -3.96 1.12 10.18
C ALA A 28 -2.78 1.53 11.07
N LEU A 29 -1.76 0.65 11.16
CA LEU A 29 -0.54 0.93 11.93
C LEU A 29 0.23 2.14 11.39
N MET A 30 0.31 2.28 10.06
CA MET A 30 0.98 3.44 9.47
C MET A 30 0.20 4.73 9.74
N ALA A 31 -1.14 4.69 9.66
CA ALA A 31 -2.02 5.83 9.91
C ALA A 31 -1.91 6.39 11.34
N GLU A 32 -1.56 5.57 12.32
CA GLU A 32 -1.29 6.01 13.70
C GLU A 32 0.00 6.83 13.82
N VAL A 33 0.97 6.60 12.93
CA VAL A 33 2.28 7.28 12.97
C VAL A 33 2.32 8.49 12.04
N ARG A 34 1.79 8.34 10.82
CA ARG A 34 1.81 9.37 9.77
C ARG A 34 0.62 9.20 8.81
N SER A 35 0.10 10.29 8.29
CA SER A 35 -1.08 10.29 7.39
C SER A 35 -0.73 10.29 5.91
N ASP A 36 0.51 10.64 5.57
CA ASP A 36 1.05 10.89 4.23
C ASP A 36 1.68 9.65 3.56
N TYR A 37 1.20 8.46 3.92
CA TYR A 37 1.70 7.22 3.35
C TYR A 37 0.98 6.85 2.03
N LYS A 38 1.69 6.09 1.20
CA LYS A 38 1.15 5.41 0.02
C LYS A 38 1.48 3.93 0.12
N ILE A 39 0.59 3.07 -0.36
CA ILE A 39 0.77 1.62 -0.31
C ILE A 39 0.64 1.06 -1.71
N ILE A 40 1.67 0.33 -2.12
CA ILE A 40 1.67 -0.44 -3.35
C ILE A 40 0.92 -1.73 -3.09
N THR A 41 -0.21 -1.93 -3.77
CA THR A 41 -1.03 -3.13 -3.59
C THR A 41 -1.57 -3.63 -4.92
N HIS A 42 -1.82 -4.93 -5.00
CA HIS A 42 -2.51 -5.51 -6.14
C HIS A 42 -3.95 -4.98 -6.25
N ARG A 43 -4.41 -4.78 -7.48
CA ARG A 43 -5.69 -4.15 -7.89
C ARG A 43 -6.97 -4.64 -7.15
N VAL A 44 -6.92 -5.78 -6.47
CA VAL A 44 -8.03 -6.34 -5.68
C VAL A 44 -8.44 -5.45 -4.50
N LEU A 45 -7.55 -4.60 -3.98
CA LEU A 45 -7.85 -3.68 -2.87
C LEU A 45 -8.66 -2.42 -3.28
N LYS A 46 -9.02 -2.28 -4.55
CA LYS A 46 -9.79 -1.12 -5.08
C LYS A 46 -11.23 -1.02 -4.54
N GLN A 47 -11.68 -1.98 -3.72
CA GLN A 47 -13.06 -2.06 -3.22
C GLN A 47 -13.31 -1.29 -1.91
N ALA A 48 -12.28 -0.70 -1.28
CA ALA A 48 -12.44 0.11 -0.07
C ALA A 48 -12.32 1.62 -0.42
N PRO A 49 -13.44 2.37 -0.46
CA PRO A 49 -13.44 3.80 -0.82
C PRO A 49 -12.55 4.66 0.09
N ALA A 50 -12.41 4.26 1.36
CA ALA A 50 -11.63 4.98 2.37
C ALA A 50 -10.11 4.95 2.12
N THR A 51 -9.62 4.08 1.24
CA THR A 51 -8.17 3.89 1.00
C THR A 51 -7.73 4.29 -0.40
N MET A 52 -8.65 4.70 -1.29
CA MET A 52 -8.33 5.03 -2.69
C MET A 52 -7.21 6.06 -2.83
N ASP A 53 -7.23 7.12 -2.00
CA ASP A 53 -6.23 8.19 -2.07
C ASP A 53 -4.84 7.77 -1.57
N LYS A 54 -4.75 6.60 -0.91
CA LYS A 54 -3.50 6.07 -0.34
C LYS A 54 -2.98 4.83 -1.06
N ILE A 55 -3.72 4.33 -2.04
CA ILE A 55 -3.31 3.15 -2.82
C ILE A 55 -2.61 3.61 -4.10
N LEU A 56 -1.43 3.05 -4.34
CA LEU A 56 -0.79 3.02 -5.64
C LEU A 56 -1.12 1.65 -6.26
N PRO A 57 -2.10 1.59 -7.17
CA PRO A 57 -2.46 0.34 -7.80
C PRO A 57 -1.32 -0.09 -8.72
N ILE A 58 -0.82 -1.31 -8.53
CA ILE A 58 0.06 -1.96 -9.50
C ILE A 58 -0.72 -3.12 -10.13
N ASP A 59 -0.75 -3.11 -11.45
CA ASP A 59 -1.22 -4.20 -12.29
C ASP A 59 -0.03 -5.13 -12.58
N PHE A 60 -0.13 -6.40 -12.17
CA PHE A 60 0.93 -7.38 -12.37
C PHE A 60 0.75 -8.18 -13.66
N ASP A 61 -0.28 -7.88 -14.46
CA ASP A 61 -0.42 -8.47 -15.79
C ASP A 61 0.73 -7.97 -16.68
N GLU A 62 1.40 -8.88 -17.40
CA GLU A 62 2.53 -8.53 -18.30
C GLU A 62 2.06 -7.92 -19.64
N THR A 63 0.83 -7.38 -19.69
CA THR A 63 0.29 -6.76 -20.90
C THR A 63 0.84 -5.35 -21.10
N GLU A 64 1.00 -4.92 -22.36
CA GLU A 64 1.46 -3.54 -22.65
C GLU A 64 0.56 -2.47 -22.01
N ALA A 65 -0.74 -2.74 -21.86
CA ALA A 65 -1.68 -1.84 -21.22
C ALA A 65 -1.45 -1.69 -19.70
N ALA A 66 -1.07 -2.77 -19.02
CA ALA A 66 -0.73 -2.76 -17.59
C ALA A 66 0.60 -2.02 -17.34
N LEU A 67 1.60 -2.25 -18.19
CA LEU A 67 2.88 -1.53 -18.11
C LEU A 67 2.74 -0.02 -18.34
N ALA A 68 1.81 0.41 -19.19
CA ALA A 68 1.57 1.83 -19.46
C ALA A 68 0.84 2.57 -18.31
N THR A 69 0.28 1.85 -17.33
CA THR A 69 -0.56 2.44 -16.26
C THR A 69 -0.01 2.23 -14.84
N ASN A 70 1.12 1.53 -14.70
CA ASN A 70 1.92 1.41 -13.48
C ASN A 70 2.90 2.58 -13.32
#